data_AF-A0A841VEQ7-F1
#
_entry.id   AF-A0A841VEQ7-F1
#
_cell.length_a   1.000
_cell.length_b   1.000
_cell.length_c   1.000
_cell.angle_alpha   90.00
_cell.angle_beta   90.00
_cell.angle_gamma   90.00
#
_symmetry.space_group_name_H-M   'P 1'
#
loop_
_entity.id
_entity.type
_entity.pdbx_description
1 polymer ?
#
loop_
_entity_poly.entity_id
_entity_poly.type
_entity_poly.pdbx_seq_one_letter_code
_entity_poly.pdbx_strand_id
1 'polypeptide(L)' 'MFTPFSVTGCSLELLRTGERGIVTFCKTQDETILNRLISTGITPGNAIILEQKF' A
#
# COMPACT_ATOMS: atom_id res chain seq x y z
N MET A 1 -17.34 -20.61 -5.03
CA MET A 1 -16.18 -20.54 -5.94
C MET A 1 -15.75 -19.08 -5.99
N PHE A 2 -14.73 -18.69 -5.22
CA PHE A 2 -14.27 -17.30 -5.21
C PHE A 2 -13.39 -17.09 -6.44
N THR A 3 -13.89 -16.31 -7.40
CA THR A 3 -13.02 -15.71 -8.41
C THR A 3 -11.99 -14.86 -7.68
N PRO A 4 -10.68 -15.03 -7.92
CA PRO A 4 -9.69 -14.11 -7.38
C PRO A 4 -9.94 -12.75 -8.02
N PHE A 5 -10.63 -11.87 -7.29
CA PHE A 5 -10.77 -10.49 -7.70
C PHE A 5 -9.46 -9.78 -7.32
N SER A 6 -8.78 -9.23 -8.31
CA SER A 6 -7.65 -8.33 -8.06
C SER A 6 -8.25 -6.97 -7.72
N VAL A 7 -8.20 -6.58 -6.44
CA VAL A 7 -8.66 -5.23 -6.07
C VAL A 7 -7.60 -4.23 -6.50
N THR A 8 -7.83 -3.59 -7.65
CA THR A 8 -6.97 -2.54 -8.17
C THR A 8 -7.25 -1.24 -7.42
N GLY A 9 -6.49 -0.96 -6.36
CA GLY A 9 -6.53 0.33 -5.65
C GLY A 9 -7.38 0.38 -4.38
N CYS A 10 -7.27 -0.63 -3.51
CA CYS A 10 -7.77 -0.52 -2.14
C CYS A 10 -6.78 0.27 -1.26
N SER A 11 -7.31 1.06 -0.32
CA SER A 11 -6.50 1.65 0.75
C SER A 11 -5.70 0.57 1.48
N LEU A 12 -4.50 0.92 1.96
CA LEU A 12 -3.64 0.05 2.78
C LEU A 12 -4.42 -0.59 3.95
N GLU A 13 -5.38 0.14 4.50
CA GLU A 13 -6.27 -0.26 5.59
C GLU A 13 -7.16 -1.47 5.28
N LEU A 14 -7.28 -1.89 4.02
CA LEU A 14 -8.12 -3.02 3.62
C LEU A 14 -7.33 -4.32 3.41
N LEU A 15 -6.00 -4.26 3.33
CA LEU A 15 -5.14 -5.44 3.25
C LEU A 15 -5.18 -6.25 4.55
N ARG A 16 -5.14 -7.58 4.47
CA ARG A 16 -4.98 -8.42 5.67
C ARG A 16 -3.50 -8.65 5.98
N THR A 17 -3.17 -8.90 7.24
CA THR A 17 -1.81 -9.29 7.63
C THR A 17 -1.36 -10.51 6.80
N GLY A 18 -0.15 -10.44 6.25
CA GLY A 18 0.42 -11.41 5.33
C GLY A 18 0.04 -11.21 3.85
N GLU A 19 -0.88 -10.29 3.54
CA GLU A 19 -1.20 -9.97 2.15
C GLU A 19 -0.17 -9.03 1.53
N ARG A 20 -0.02 -9.17 0.22
CA ARG A 20 0.89 -8.38 -0.61
C ARG A 20 0.09 -7.41 -1.46
N GLY A 21 0.63 -6.22 -1.65
CA GLY A 21 0.06 -5.20 -2.52
C GLY A 21 1.13 -4.48 -3.32
N ILE A 22 0.69 -3.74 -4.34
CA ILE A 22 1.55 -2.79 -5.05
C ILE A 22 1.07 -1.40 -4.68
N VAL A 23 1.99 -0.53 -4.29
CA VAL A 23 1.67 0.88 -4.05
C VAL A 23 1.29 1.51 -5.38
N THR A 24 0.05 1.94 -5.55
CA THR A 24 -0.41 2.55 -6.80
C THR A 24 -0.32 4.07 -6.76
N PHE A 25 -0.67 4.69 -5.62
CA PHE A 25 -0.54 6.13 -5.37
C PHE A 25 -0.54 6.41 -3.87
N CYS A 26 0.06 7.53 -3.46
CA CYS A 26 -0.02 8.03 -2.10
C CYS A 26 -0.87 9.31 -2.11
N LYS A 27 -2.06 9.25 -1.50
CA LYS A 27 -2.97 10.41 -1.40
C LYS A 27 -2.65 11.22 -0.14
N THR A 28 -1.60 12.02 -0.19
CA THR A 28 -1.26 13.00 0.85
C THR A 28 -1.06 14.37 0.24
N GLN A 29 -1.56 15.42 0.91
CA GLN A 29 -1.25 16.81 0.57
C GLN A 29 -0.02 17.32 1.32
N ASP A 30 0.46 16.57 2.32
CA ASP A 30 1.64 16.91 3.10
C ASP A 30 2.90 16.32 2.45
N GLU A 31 3.74 17.21 1.93
CA GLU A 31 5.01 16.87 1.29
C GLU A 31 6.02 16.25 2.27
N THR A 32 5.94 16.58 3.56
CA THR A 32 6.82 16.00 4.60
C THR A 32 6.52 14.52 4.76
N ILE A 33 5.24 14.16 4.81
CA ILE A 33 4.80 12.76 4.88
C ILE A 33 5.20 12.03 3.61
N LEU A 34 4.98 12.64 2.44
CA LEU A 34 5.35 12.05 1.15
C LEU A 34 6.85 11.76 1.07
N ASN A 35 7.69 12.73 1.40
CA ASN A 35 9.15 12.59 1.38
C ASN A 35 9.62 11.52 2.36
N ARG A 36 8.98 11.40 3.53
CA ARG A 36 9.29 10.34 4.50
C ARG A 36 8.93 8.96 3.96
N LEU A 37 7.75 8.82 3.34
CA LEU A 37 7.32 7.57 2.69
C LEU A 37 8.29 7.15 1.59
N ILE A 38 8.68 8.08 0.72
CA ILE A 38 9.67 7.84 -0.34
C ILE A 38 11.01 7.42 0.26
N SER A 39 11.47 8.10 1.32
CA SER A 39 12.72 7.76 2.01
C SER A 39 12.71 6.37 2.64
N THR A 40 11.53 5.87 3.03
CA THR A 40 11.34 4.49 3.52
C THR A 40 11.18 3.45 2.41
N GLY A 41 11.19 3.86 1.14
CA GLY A 41 10.99 2.97 0.00
C GLY A 41 9.52 2.72 -0.35
N ILE A 42 8.59 3.47 0.23
CA ILE A 42 7.17 3.41 -0.14
C ILE A 42 6.94 4.39 -1.29
N THR A 43 7.20 3.90 -2.50
CA THR A 43 7.00 4.62 -3.76
C THR A 43 6.00 3.89 -4.64
N PRO A 44 5.24 4.60 -5.50
CA PRO A 44 4.40 3.96 -6.50
C PRO A 44 5.18 2.94 -7.33
N GLY A 45 4.54 1.80 -7.62
CA GLY A 45 5.14 0.66 -8.30
C GLY A 45 5.89 -0.31 -7.39
N ASN A 46 6.17 0.06 -6.14
CA ASN A 46 6.86 -0.84 -5.22
C ASN A 46 5.90 -1.87 -4.61
N ALA A 47 6.37 -3.11 -4.48
CA ALA A 47 5.63 -4.18 -3.82
C ALA A 47 5.80 -4.07 -2.31
N ILE A 48 4.71 -4.23 -1.57
CA ILE A 48 4.69 -4.21 -0.11
C ILE A 48 4.03 -5.48 0.43
N ILE A 49 4.39 -5.84 1.65
CA ILE A 49 3.77 -6.92 2.42
C ILE A 49 3.30 -6.31 3.74
N LEU A 50 2.06 -6.59 4.11
CA LEU A 50 1.52 -6.11 5.38
C LEU A 50 1.93 -7.07 6.50
N GLU A 51 3.05 -6.77 7.17
CA GLU A 51 3.57 -7.60 8.27
C GLU A 51 2.69 -7.50 9.53
N GLN A 52 2.11 -6.33 9.81
CA GLN A 52 1.23 -6.13 10.95
C GLN A 52 0.26 -4.96 10.75
N LYS A 53 -0.88 -5.02 11.44
CA LYS A 53 -1.81 -3.90 11.65
C LYS A 53 -1.91 -3.61 13.13
N PHE A 54 -1.95 -2.32 13.47
CA PHE A 54 -2.21 -1.82 14.81
C PHE A 54 -3.58 -1.17 14.86
#